data_AF-A0A3L9L1C5-F1
#
_entry.id   AF-A0A3L9L1C5-F1
#
_cell.length_a   1.000
_cell.length_b   1.000
_cell.length_c   1.000
_cell.angle_alpha   90.00
_cell.angle_beta   90.00
_cell.angle_gamma   90.00
#
_symmetry.space_group_name_H-M   'P 1'
#
loop_
_entity.id
_entity.type
_entity.pdbx_description
1 polymer ?
#
loop_
_entity_poly.entity_id
_entity_poly.type
_entity_poly.pdbx_seq_one_letter_code
_entity_poly.pdbx_strand_id
1 'polypeptide(L)'
;MSSENINQQIRLYGQPLSERFGAVVGAYGITQRRLAQVLGLSAPMLSQLISGRRIKIGNPAVYERLVMLEDSVGSSDREAVLSRVEASQPVLSTSQIRSGITTDTDAVSALASVVPAGELERALVMLGENTPVLSKVLAMAEESARRSGSSQG
;
A
#
# COMPACT_ATOMS: atom_id res chain seq x y z
N MET A 1 22.57 21.10 3.70
CA MET A 1 21.43 20.24 4.13
C MET A 1 20.91 19.33 3.02
N SER A 2 20.60 19.83 1.81
CA SER A 2 20.11 18.96 0.71
C SER A 2 21.05 17.79 0.39
N SER A 3 22.36 18.01 0.34
CA SER A 3 23.36 16.97 0.05
C SER A 3 23.39 15.82 1.07
N GLU A 4 23.16 16.10 2.35
CA GLU A 4 23.14 15.06 3.40
C GLU A 4 21.87 14.20 3.31
N ASN A 5 20.73 14.84 3.06
CA ASN A 5 19.46 14.17 2.84
C ASN A 5 19.50 13.29 1.59
N ILE A 6 20.10 13.78 0.50
CA ILE A 6 20.31 12.99 -0.73
C ILE A 6 21.26 11.82 -0.46
N ASN A 7 22.35 12.02 0.29
CA ASN A 7 23.22 10.91 0.68
C ASN A 7 22.48 9.85 1.51
N GLN A 8 21.52 10.26 2.36
CA GLN A 8 20.70 9.31 3.09
C GLN A 8 19.67 8.60 2.20
N GLN A 9 19.13 9.27 1.18
CA GLN A 9 18.32 8.60 0.15
C GLN A 9 19.14 7.54 -0.59
N ILE A 10 20.38 7.85 -0.99
CA ILE A 10 21.28 6.89 -1.64
C ILE A 10 21.51 5.68 -0.73
N ARG A 11 21.78 5.88 0.57
CA ARG A 11 21.94 4.77 1.52
C ARG A 11 20.70 3.89 1.65
N LEU A 12 19.50 4.46 1.55
CA LEU A 12 18.24 3.73 1.73
C LEU A 12 17.73 3.08 0.43
N TYR A 13 17.98 3.70 -0.71
CA TYR A 13 17.32 3.39 -1.98
C TYR A 13 18.29 3.10 -3.13
N GLY A 14 19.60 3.10 -2.86
CA GLY A 14 20.69 2.86 -3.82
C GLY A 14 21.08 4.09 -4.64
N GLN A 15 20.14 4.99 -4.89
CA GLN A 15 20.32 6.19 -5.72
C GLN A 15 19.38 7.32 -5.26
N PRO A 16 19.63 8.59 -5.67
CA PRO A 16 18.74 9.70 -5.35
C PRO A 16 17.32 9.45 -5.87
N LEU A 17 16.29 9.72 -5.05
CA LEU A 17 14.91 9.50 -5.47
C LEU A 17 14.53 10.37 -6.68
N SER A 18 15.11 11.58 -6.79
CA SER A 18 14.93 12.45 -7.95
C SER A 18 15.33 11.80 -9.27
N GLU A 19 16.42 11.02 -9.26
CA GLU A 19 16.93 10.31 -10.44
C GLU A 19 16.01 9.15 -10.81
N ARG A 20 15.56 8.37 -9.82
CA ARG A 20 14.59 7.28 -10.01
C ARG A 20 13.30 7.77 -10.65
N PHE A 21 12.71 8.79 -10.05
CA PHE A 21 11.45 9.37 -10.53
C PHE A 21 11.63 10.00 -11.92
N GLY A 22 12.77 10.64 -12.18
CA GLY A 22 13.11 11.19 -13.49
C GLY A 22 13.22 10.11 -14.57
N ALA A 23 13.89 8.99 -14.27
CA ALA A 23 14.01 7.86 -15.18
C ALA A 23 12.64 7.26 -15.53
N VAL A 24 11.75 7.06 -14.55
CA VAL A 24 10.39 6.56 -14.79
C VAL A 24 9.57 7.56 -15.61
N VAL A 25 9.60 8.86 -15.27
CA VAL A 25 8.93 9.91 -16.06
C VAL A 25 9.38 9.88 -17.51
N GLY A 26 10.68 9.76 -17.77
CA GLY A 26 11.23 9.69 -19.12
C GLY A 26 10.84 8.41 -19.85
N ALA A 27 10.96 7.25 -19.20
CA ALA A 27 10.68 5.96 -19.79
C ALA A 27 9.21 5.79 -20.21
N TYR A 28 8.28 6.31 -19.40
CA TYR A 28 6.85 6.21 -19.66
C TYR A 28 6.26 7.44 -20.38
N GLY A 29 7.01 8.55 -20.48
CA GLY A 29 6.55 9.77 -21.13
C GLY A 29 5.42 10.49 -20.37
N ILE A 30 5.40 10.36 -19.04
CA ILE A 30 4.33 10.89 -18.19
C ILE A 30 4.76 12.12 -17.40
N THR A 31 3.81 12.93 -16.95
CA THR A 31 4.12 14.04 -16.03
C THR A 31 4.45 13.55 -14.63
N GLN A 32 5.20 14.34 -13.85
CA GLN A 32 5.42 14.07 -12.42
C GLN A 32 4.10 13.97 -11.64
N ARG A 33 3.07 14.72 -12.03
CA ARG A 33 1.73 14.63 -11.43
C ARG A 33 1.09 13.26 -11.68
N ARG A 34 1.18 12.73 -12.90
CA ARG A 34 0.66 11.39 -13.23
C ARG A 34 1.47 10.31 -12.50
N LEU A 35 2.81 10.46 -12.42
CA LEU A 35 3.64 9.58 -11.61
C LEU A 35 3.18 9.56 -10.14
N ALA A 36 2.92 10.72 -9.54
CA ALA A 36 2.43 10.81 -8.17
C ALA A 36 1.12 10.02 -7.98
N GLN A 37 0.18 10.15 -8.91
CA GLN A 37 -1.08 9.41 -8.90
C GLN A 37 -0.86 7.89 -8.95
N VAL A 38 -0.08 7.42 -9.93
CA VAL A 38 0.21 5.99 -10.12
C VAL A 38 0.90 5.39 -8.90
N LEU A 39 1.83 6.12 -8.28
CA LEU A 39 2.52 5.67 -7.07
C LEU A 39 1.63 5.74 -5.81
N GLY A 40 0.54 6.51 -5.83
CA GLY A 40 -0.28 6.80 -4.66
C GLY A 40 0.35 7.83 -3.72
N LEU A 41 1.09 8.79 -4.26
CA LEU A 41 1.69 9.93 -3.56
C LEU A 41 0.93 11.22 -3.86
N SER A 42 0.92 12.15 -2.90
CA SER A 42 0.52 13.53 -3.18
C SER A 42 1.62 14.26 -3.98
N ALA A 43 1.22 15.17 -4.87
CA ALA A 43 2.16 15.99 -5.64
C ALA A 43 3.17 16.77 -4.75
N PRO A 44 2.76 17.38 -3.62
CA PRO A 44 3.69 18.01 -2.69
C PRO A 44 4.71 17.04 -2.09
N MET A 45 4.28 15.82 -1.73
CA MET A 45 5.17 14.80 -1.17
C MET A 45 6.21 14.35 -2.19
N LEU A 46 5.81 14.16 -3.45
CA LEU A 46 6.74 13.85 -4.54
C LEU A 46 7.77 14.99 -4.72
N SER A 47 7.33 16.25 -4.75
CA SER A 47 8.21 17.42 -4.86
C SER A 47 9.21 17.52 -3.69
N GLN A 48 8.78 17.22 -2.46
CA GLN A 48 9.67 17.19 -1.31
C GLN A 48 10.74 16.09 -1.38
N LEU A 49 10.39 14.91 -1.92
CA LEU A 49 11.34 13.82 -2.13
C LEU A 49 12.34 14.16 -3.23
N ILE A 50 11.87 14.70 -4.36
CA ILE A 50 12.72 15.14 -5.49
C ILE A 50 13.70 16.23 -5.05
N SER A 51 13.25 17.21 -4.26
CA SER A 51 14.09 18.31 -3.79
C SER A 51 15.02 17.94 -2.62
N GLY A 52 14.99 16.69 -2.15
CA GLY A 52 15.79 16.24 -1.01
C GLY A 52 15.35 16.84 0.34
N ARG A 53 14.21 17.55 0.40
CA ARG A 53 13.65 18.05 1.68
C ARG A 53 13.08 16.91 2.53
N ARG A 54 12.65 15.82 1.89
CA ARG A 54 12.16 14.61 2.54
C ARG A 54 13.00 13.42 2.12
N ILE A 55 13.41 12.62 3.10
CA ILE A 55 14.34 11.53 2.90
C ILE A 55 13.60 10.22 2.62
N LYS A 56 12.63 9.88 3.47
CA LYS A 56 11.98 8.56 3.46
C LYS A 56 10.63 8.59 2.75
N ILE A 57 10.33 7.55 1.98
CA ILE A 57 8.98 7.20 1.55
C ILE A 57 8.23 6.66 2.78
N GLY A 58 7.06 7.24 3.10
CA GLY A 58 6.32 6.89 4.31
C GLY A 58 5.53 5.58 4.20
N ASN A 59 4.97 5.32 3.02
CA ASN A 59 4.21 4.10 2.74
C ASN A 59 5.10 3.14 1.93
N PRO A 60 5.48 1.95 2.45
CA PRO A 60 6.36 1.01 1.75
C PRO A 60 5.83 0.59 0.36
N ALA A 61 4.51 0.53 0.20
CA ALA A 61 3.84 0.28 -1.07
C ALA A 61 4.27 1.20 -2.22
N VAL A 62 4.54 2.47 -1.91
CA VAL A 62 4.95 3.45 -2.92
C VAL A 62 6.30 3.05 -3.50
N TYR A 63 7.19 2.50 -2.69
CA TYR A 63 8.48 2.00 -3.13
C TYR A 63 8.32 0.74 -3.99
N GLU A 64 7.45 -0.18 -3.59
CA GLU A 64 7.14 -1.37 -4.39
C GLU A 64 6.59 -0.99 -5.77
N ARG A 65 5.65 -0.04 -5.85
CA ARG A 65 5.14 0.47 -7.13
C ARG A 65 6.21 1.14 -7.98
N LEU A 66 7.15 1.86 -7.36
CA LEU A 66 8.28 2.44 -8.08
C LEU A 66 9.15 1.33 -8.71
N VAL A 67 9.46 0.29 -7.95
CA VAL A 67 10.22 -0.87 -8.44
C VAL A 67 9.47 -1.59 -9.56
N MET A 68 8.16 -1.81 -9.42
CA MET A 68 7.33 -2.41 -10.47
C MET A 68 7.37 -1.61 -11.79
N LEU A 69 7.38 -0.28 -11.72
CA LEU A 69 7.52 0.59 -12.90
C LEU A 69 8.91 0.48 -13.50
N GLU A 70 9.96 0.46 -12.68
CA GLU A 70 11.34 0.33 -13.14
C GLU A 70 11.59 -1.03 -13.82
N ASP A 71 11.10 -2.12 -13.24
CA ASP A 71 11.22 -3.48 -13.79
C ASP A 71 10.43 -3.68 -15.09
N SER A 72 9.37 -2.89 -15.29
CA SER A 72 8.52 -2.95 -16.48
C SER A 72 8.94 -1.99 -17.59
N VAL A 73 10.05 -1.26 -17.43
CA VAL A 73 10.59 -0.37 -18.47
C VAL A 73 10.90 -1.18 -19.73
N GLY A 74 10.50 -0.64 -20.88
CA GLY A 74 10.64 -1.33 -22.18
C GLY A 74 9.42 -2.16 -22.59
N SER A 75 8.40 -2.27 -21.72
CA SER A 75 7.09 -2.80 -22.12
C SER A 75 6.54 -2.01 -23.32
N SER A 76 6.02 -2.74 -24.31
CA SER A 76 5.39 -2.15 -25.50
C SER A 76 4.09 -1.42 -25.16
N ASP A 77 3.38 -1.87 -24.12
CA ASP A 77 2.16 -1.24 -23.62
C ASP A 77 2.43 -0.55 -22.28
N ARG A 78 2.77 0.74 -22.36
CA ARG A 78 3.09 1.59 -21.20
C ARG A 78 1.86 1.89 -20.35
N GLU A 79 0.71 2.11 -20.98
CA GLU A 79 -0.50 2.50 -20.26
C GLU A 79 -1.09 1.32 -19.47
N ALA A 80 -1.01 0.10 -20.03
CA ALA A 80 -1.39 -1.10 -19.29
C ALA A 80 -0.51 -1.32 -18.04
N VAL A 81 0.79 -1.03 -18.11
CA VAL A 81 1.69 -1.11 -16.95
C VAL A 81 1.31 -0.05 -15.91
N LEU A 82 1.13 1.21 -16.31
CA LEU A 82 0.73 2.29 -15.40
C LEU A 82 -0.59 1.96 -14.69
N SER A 83 -1.59 1.48 -15.44
CA SER A 83 -2.90 1.06 -14.92
C SER A 83 -2.77 -0.11 -13.94
N ARG A 84 -1.95 -1.11 -14.26
CA ARG A 84 -1.71 -2.27 -13.39
C ARG A 84 -1.04 -1.85 -12.08
N VAL A 85 -0.04 -0.97 -12.15
CA VAL A 85 0.66 -0.47 -10.95
C VAL A 85 -0.26 0.40 -10.10
N GLU A 86 -1.05 1.28 -10.72
CA GLU A 86 -2.05 2.10 -10.02
C GLU A 86 -3.10 1.22 -9.32
N ALA A 87 -3.56 0.15 -9.98
CA ALA A 87 -4.50 -0.82 -9.43
C ALA A 87 -3.88 -1.80 -8.42
N SER A 88 -2.54 -1.93 -8.40
CA SER A 88 -1.87 -2.82 -7.44
C SER A 88 -2.09 -2.28 -6.03
N GLN A 89 -2.99 -2.95 -5.29
CA GLN A 89 -3.16 -2.69 -3.87
C GLN A 89 -2.03 -3.39 -3.11
N PRO A 90 -1.33 -2.69 -2.20
CA PRO A 90 -0.27 -3.28 -1.41
C PRO A 90 -0.90 -4.06 -0.25
N VAL A 91 -0.26 -5.16 0.12
CA VAL A 91 -0.56 -5.88 1.35
C VAL A 91 -0.44 -4.89 2.52
N LEU A 92 -1.54 -4.74 3.27
CA LEU A 92 -1.71 -3.74 4.32
C LEU A 92 -0.55 -3.78 5.31
N SER A 93 0.21 -2.68 5.40
CA SER A 93 1.06 -2.46 6.58
C SER A 93 0.17 -2.15 7.80
N THR A 94 0.53 -2.69 8.96
CA THR A 94 -0.17 -2.53 10.25
C THR A 94 -0.44 -1.07 10.63
N SER A 95 0.34 -0.12 10.12
CA SER A 95 0.14 1.32 10.36
C SER A 95 -0.99 1.94 9.53
N GLN A 96 -1.34 1.37 8.36
CA GLN A 96 -2.41 1.88 7.50
C GLN A 96 -3.77 1.28 7.84
N ILE A 97 -3.80 0.06 8.41
CA ILE A 97 -5.01 -0.50 9.05
C ILE A 97 -5.56 0.49 10.07
N ARG A 98 -4.69 1.14 10.85
CA ARG A 98 -5.10 2.10 11.88
C ARG A 98 -5.63 3.44 11.32
N SER A 99 -5.34 3.77 10.06
CA SER A 99 -5.75 5.03 9.42
C SER A 99 -6.87 4.86 8.37
N GLY A 100 -7.11 3.64 7.87
CA GLY A 100 -8.17 3.31 6.92
C GLY A 100 -9.48 2.85 7.57
N ILE A 101 -9.50 2.63 8.88
CA ILE A 101 -10.74 2.42 9.64
C ILE A 101 -11.34 3.80 9.89
N THR A 102 -12.10 4.31 8.92
CA THR A 102 -12.87 5.57 9.07
C THR A 102 -14.35 5.32 9.37
N THR A 103 -14.78 4.06 9.41
CA THR A 103 -16.13 3.63 9.79
C THR A 103 -16.12 2.23 10.41
N ASP A 104 -17.02 1.96 11.37
CA ASP A 104 -17.17 0.67 12.08
C ASP A 104 -17.26 -0.57 11.15
N THR A 105 -17.71 -0.39 9.90
CA THR A 105 -17.87 -1.46 8.89
C THR A 105 -16.56 -1.90 8.22
N ASP A 106 -15.50 -1.07 8.26
CA ASP A 106 -14.27 -1.30 7.49
C ASP A 106 -13.35 -2.33 8.16
N ALA A 107 -13.30 -2.35 9.50
CA ALA A 107 -12.47 -3.29 10.24
C ALA A 107 -12.94 -4.74 10.07
N VAL A 108 -14.25 -4.97 10.13
CA VAL A 108 -14.88 -6.29 9.97
C VAL A 108 -14.59 -6.85 8.57
N SER A 109 -14.77 -6.03 7.54
CA SER A 109 -14.54 -6.42 6.15
C SER A 109 -13.07 -6.71 5.86
N ALA A 110 -12.16 -5.91 6.44
CA ALA A 110 -10.72 -6.12 6.32
C ALA A 110 -10.24 -7.40 7.04
N LEU A 111 -10.78 -7.70 8.22
CA LEU A 111 -10.50 -8.96 8.93
C LEU A 111 -11.00 -10.17 8.13
N ALA A 112 -12.21 -10.09 7.57
CA ALA A 112 -12.83 -11.16 6.81
C ALA A 112 -12.11 -11.51 5.51
N SER A 113 -11.41 -10.54 4.89
CA SER A 113 -10.70 -10.75 3.62
C SER A 113 -9.29 -11.33 3.78
N VAL A 114 -8.67 -11.15 4.96
CA VAL A 114 -7.28 -11.56 5.23
C VAL A 114 -7.21 -12.83 6.07
N VAL A 115 -8.19 -13.08 6.94
CA VAL A 115 -8.16 -14.19 7.90
C VAL A 115 -9.20 -15.26 7.51
N PRO A 116 -8.80 -16.53 7.34
CA PRO A 116 -9.73 -17.63 7.08
C PRO A 116 -10.77 -17.76 8.21
N ALA A 117 -12.02 -18.08 7.86
CA ALA A 117 -13.12 -18.19 8.82
C ALA A 117 -12.80 -19.15 9.99
N GLY A 118 -12.18 -20.30 9.70
CA GLY A 118 -11.81 -21.27 10.75
C GLY A 118 -10.69 -20.81 11.69
N GLU A 119 -9.92 -19.78 11.34
CA GLU A 119 -8.95 -19.15 12.25
C GLU A 119 -9.64 -18.12 13.16
N LEU A 120 -10.60 -17.36 12.61
CA LEU A 120 -11.45 -16.44 13.38
C LEU A 120 -12.29 -17.19 14.42
N GLU A 121 -12.83 -18.36 14.07
CA GLU A 121 -13.56 -19.24 14.99
C GLU A 121 -12.72 -19.66 16.21
N ARG A 122 -11.49 -20.12 15.96
CA ARG A 122 -10.56 -20.52 17.03
C ARG A 122 -10.19 -19.34 17.92
N ALA A 123 -9.99 -18.15 17.34
CA ALA A 123 -9.72 -16.94 18.10
C ALA A 123 -10.89 -16.56 19.02
N LEU A 124 -12.14 -16.70 18.56
CA LEU A 124 -13.33 -16.49 19.39
C LEU A 124 -13.39 -17.45 20.58
N VAL A 125 -13.04 -18.72 20.37
CA VAL A 125 -12.97 -19.72 21.45
C VAL A 125 -11.89 -19.35 22.47
N MET A 126 -10.74 -18.85 22.02
CA MET A 126 -9.62 -18.49 22.91
C MET A 126 -9.86 -17.21 23.72
N LEU A 127 -10.64 -16.25 23.20
CA LEU A 127 -10.89 -14.96 23.86
C LEU A 127 -11.80 -15.07 25.08
N GLY A 128 -12.70 -16.06 25.11
CA GLY A 128 -13.67 -16.26 26.18
C GLY A 128 -14.56 -15.02 26.42
N GLU A 129 -15.20 -14.96 27.60
CA GLU A 129 -16.20 -13.91 27.91
C GLU A 129 -15.59 -12.57 28.34
N ASN A 130 -14.27 -12.50 28.53
CA ASN A 130 -13.61 -11.33 29.13
C ASN A 130 -13.43 -10.15 28.17
N THR A 131 -13.74 -10.32 26.87
CA THR A 131 -13.55 -9.29 25.84
C THR A 131 -14.75 -9.16 24.90
N PRO A 132 -15.96 -8.86 25.42
CA PRO A 132 -17.21 -9.00 24.68
C PRO A 132 -17.29 -8.14 23.42
N VAL A 133 -16.67 -6.96 23.42
CA VAL A 133 -16.63 -6.06 22.25
C VAL A 133 -15.75 -6.63 21.15
N LEU A 134 -14.58 -7.17 21.49
CA LEU A 134 -13.65 -7.76 20.51
C LEU A 134 -14.22 -9.05 19.92
N SER A 135 -14.82 -9.90 20.76
CA SER A 135 -15.52 -11.11 20.32
C SER A 135 -16.65 -10.78 19.35
N LYS A 136 -17.39 -9.68 19.58
CA LYS A 136 -18.44 -9.23 18.64
C LYS A 136 -17.87 -8.84 17.27
N VAL A 137 -16.76 -8.09 17.24
CA VAL A 137 -16.11 -7.68 15.97
C VAL A 137 -15.58 -8.90 15.20
N LEU A 138 -14.95 -9.85 15.89
CA LEU A 138 -14.44 -11.10 15.29
C LEU A 138 -15.57 -11.99 14.76
N ALA A 139 -16.69 -12.10 15.48
CA ALA A 139 -17.86 -12.84 15.02
C ALA A 139 -18.47 -12.24 13.75
N MET A 140 -18.56 -10.90 13.67
CA MET A 140 -19.01 -10.21 12.47
C MET A 140 -18.06 -10.45 11.28
N ALA A 141 -16.75 -10.51 11.53
CA ALA A 141 -15.76 -10.76 10.49
C ALA A 141 -15.80 -12.21 10.01
N GLU A 142 -15.95 -13.16 10.93
CA GLU A 142 -16.09 -14.58 10.63
C GLU A 142 -17.32 -14.83 9.75
N GLU A 143 -18.47 -14.26 10.10
CA GLU A 143 -19.69 -14.44 9.32
C GLU A 143 -19.57 -13.83 7.91
N SER A 144 -18.87 -12.70 7.79
CA SER A 144 -18.59 -12.07 6.50
C SER A 144 -17.62 -12.92 5.66
N ALA A 145 -16.60 -13.52 6.28
CA ALA A 145 -15.66 -14.41 5.60
C ALA A 145 -16.34 -15.67 5.07
N ARG A 146 -17.26 -16.27 5.85
CA ARG A 146 -18.05 -17.44 5.42
C ARG A 146 -18.94 -17.11 4.21
N ARG A 147 -19.61 -15.94 4.23
CA ARG A 147 -20.47 -15.47 3.11
C ARG A 147 -19.70 -15.30 1.80
N SER A 148 -18.47 -14.78 1.88
CA SER A 148 -17.59 -14.60 0.72
C SER A 148 -17.10 -15.95 0.17
N GLY A 149 -16.79 -16.92 1.05
CA GLY A 149 -16.39 -18.27 0.65
C GLY A 149 -17.51 -19.08 0.00
N SER A 150 -18.76 -18.91 0.43
CA SER A 150 -19.93 -19.60 -0.17
C SER A 150 -20.33 -19.08 -1.56
N SER A 151 -19.90 -17.87 -1.94
CA SER A 151 -20.20 -17.29 -3.26
C SER A 151 -19.20 -17.68 -4.37
N GLN A 152 -18.12 -18.39 -4.03
CA GLN A 152 -17.10 -18.87 -4.98
C GLN A 152 -17.15 -20.39 -5.22
N GLY A 153 -18.17 -21.09 -4.69
CA GLY A 153 -18.39 -22.53 -4.87
C GLY A 153 -19.41 -22.85 -5.95
#